data_AF-A0A318EI18-F1
#
_entry.id   AF-A0A318EI18-F1
#
_cell.length_a   1.000
_cell.length_b   1.000
_cell.length_c   1.000
_cell.angle_alpha   90.00
_cell.angle_beta   90.00
_cell.angle_gamma   90.00
#
_symmetry.space_group_name_H-M   'P 1'
#
loop_
_entity.id
_entity.type
_entity.pdbx_description
1 polymer ?
#
loop_
_entity_poly.entity_id
_entity_poly.type
_entity_poly.pdbx_seq_one_letter_code
_entity_poly.pdbx_strand_id
1 'polypeptide(L)'
;MYTAYVSDVSYYSGKLEAYLRYARIAYRRVEINTRVMRETILPATGFMKVPCMQCPDGRWLKDTTPMIAWLDAQHGAPSIYPDDPAQRFLALLVEDYADEWLWRPAMYFRWNFGDSHGLLRRRLGRDLSAGTWHSAALLGWFMRWRQYLVYVRGDGVRRHNASAVQALYARTLAQLEELLRERPFLLGSRPGIVDFGYFASMFRHFALDPHSAKQMVDTAPNVYAWVGRVWAARADREGCGAFASFDDAAWDAVFAEIGRDYLRYLDANARAYAAGRRRFDLTLDDAHYPRMPVVRYRVACREQLLKAYRALPPDAQQAVLGRTRDSGVASWLQDAADVPAGLDAEFELPLRQRYPGTRWYGLRVMQGTPWDLPEPPIRSEPVRPE
;
A
#
# COMPACT_ATOMS: atom_id res chain seq x y z
N MET A 1 24.64 1.17 -8.52
CA MET A 1 23.94 1.42 -7.23
C MET A 1 22.47 1.69 -7.51
N TYR A 2 21.54 1.26 -6.65
CA TYR A 2 20.13 1.63 -6.78
C TYR A 2 19.91 3.12 -6.52
N THR A 3 18.87 3.70 -7.13
CA THR A 3 18.36 5.04 -6.77
C THR A 3 16.89 4.94 -6.41
N ALA A 4 16.49 5.38 -5.21
CA ALA A 4 15.10 5.38 -4.76
C ALA A 4 14.55 6.81 -4.74
N TYR A 5 13.44 7.01 -5.44
CA TYR A 5 12.70 8.27 -5.47
C TYR A 5 11.54 8.16 -4.50
N VAL A 6 11.56 9.00 -3.47
CA VAL A 6 10.69 8.87 -2.30
C VAL A 6 10.11 10.21 -1.89
N SER A 7 9.05 10.18 -1.10
CA SER A 7 8.57 11.33 -0.35
C SER A 7 8.57 11.02 1.15
N ASP A 8 9.12 11.92 1.96
CA ASP A 8 9.17 11.78 3.42
C ASP A 8 7.79 11.68 4.09
N VAL A 9 6.73 12.10 3.39
CA VAL A 9 5.34 12.02 3.86
C VAL A 9 4.55 10.91 3.17
N SER A 10 5.13 10.11 2.28
CA SER A 10 4.39 9.07 1.56
C SER A 10 4.26 7.78 2.38
N TYR A 11 3.05 7.21 2.34
CA TYR A 11 2.67 5.92 2.93
C TYR A 11 3.66 4.81 2.50
N TYR A 12 3.72 4.58 1.20
CA TYR A 12 4.49 3.51 0.60
C TYR A 12 6.00 3.82 0.57
N SER A 13 6.41 5.10 0.60
CA SER A 13 7.85 5.42 0.70
C SER A 13 8.42 4.97 2.05
N GLY A 14 7.67 5.11 3.15
CA GLY A 14 8.06 4.57 4.45
C GLY A 14 8.24 3.05 4.43
N LYS A 15 7.29 2.32 3.82
CA LYS A 15 7.35 0.86 3.62
C LYS A 15 8.62 0.44 2.89
N LEU A 16 8.89 1.05 1.72
CA LEU A 16 10.08 0.74 0.94
C LEU A 16 11.36 1.04 1.71
N GLU A 17 11.47 2.23 2.32
CA GLU A 17 12.69 2.61 3.03
C GLU A 17 12.96 1.70 4.24
N ALA A 18 11.92 1.27 4.95
CA ALA A 18 12.06 0.31 6.04
C ALA A 18 12.63 -1.03 5.53
N TYR A 19 12.08 -1.55 4.44
CA TYR A 19 12.57 -2.78 3.83
C TYR A 19 14.03 -2.65 3.34
N LEU A 20 14.36 -1.60 2.58
CA LEU A 20 15.73 -1.39 2.07
C LEU A 20 16.75 -1.29 3.21
N ARG A 21 16.38 -0.62 4.31
CA ARG A 21 17.20 -0.53 5.52
C ARG A 21 17.36 -1.88 6.19
N TYR A 22 16.28 -2.63 6.34
CA TYR A 22 16.29 -3.97 6.92
C TYR A 22 17.19 -4.91 6.12
N ALA A 23 16.97 -5.01 4.81
CA ALA A 23 17.73 -5.87 3.88
C ALA A 23 19.15 -5.36 3.56
N ARG A 24 19.59 -4.25 4.18
CA ARG A 24 20.92 -3.63 3.97
C ARG A 24 21.23 -3.30 2.50
N ILE A 25 20.20 -3.03 1.70
CA ILE A 25 20.35 -2.70 0.28
C ILE A 25 20.81 -1.24 0.17
N ALA A 26 22.02 -1.03 -0.38
CA ALA A 26 22.55 0.31 -0.58
C ALA A 26 21.82 1.04 -1.73
N TYR A 27 21.28 2.22 -1.45
CA TYR A 27 20.59 3.05 -2.44
C TYR A 27 20.92 4.54 -2.27
N ARG A 28 20.88 5.27 -3.38
CA ARG A 28 20.85 6.74 -3.38
C ARG A 28 19.41 7.19 -3.16
N ARG A 29 19.16 7.91 -2.08
CA ARG A 29 17.85 8.52 -1.80
C ARG A 29 17.68 9.82 -2.56
N VAL A 30 16.57 9.99 -3.26
CA VAL A 30 16.16 11.22 -3.94
C VAL A 30 14.80 11.64 -3.40
N GLU A 31 14.75 12.76 -2.68
CA GLU A 31 13.48 13.40 -2.29
C GLU A 31 12.85 14.02 -3.54
N ILE A 32 11.56 13.77 -3.76
CA ILE A 32 10.87 14.29 -4.94
C ILE A 32 10.54 15.79 -4.84
N ASN A 33 10.56 16.44 -5.99
CA ASN A 33 9.92 17.73 -6.23
C ASN A 33 9.05 17.66 -7.50
N THR A 34 8.33 18.73 -7.86
CA THR A 34 7.46 18.69 -9.07
C THR A 34 8.24 18.41 -10.36
N ARG A 35 9.51 18.86 -10.44
CA ARG A 35 10.38 18.62 -11.60
C ARG A 35 10.73 17.14 -11.75
N VAL A 36 11.23 16.51 -10.69
CA VAL A 36 11.58 15.08 -10.65
C VAL A 36 10.35 14.22 -10.99
N MET A 37 9.20 14.54 -10.40
CA MET A 37 7.94 13.83 -10.70
C MET A 37 7.59 13.88 -12.19
N ARG A 38 7.74 15.04 -12.82
CA ARG A 38 7.32 15.29 -14.21
C ARG A 38 8.33 14.84 -15.27
N GLU A 39 9.61 15.07 -15.01
CA GLU A 39 10.69 14.90 -15.99
C GLU A 39 11.42 13.56 -15.85
N THR A 40 11.32 12.91 -14.68
CA THR A 40 12.01 11.64 -14.42
C THR A 40 11.02 10.50 -14.18
N ILE A 41 10.12 10.65 -13.20
CA ILE A 41 9.28 9.53 -12.75
C ILE A 41 8.16 9.23 -13.75
N LEU A 42 7.47 10.27 -14.25
CA LEU A 42 6.36 10.10 -15.20
C LEU A 42 6.80 9.38 -16.49
N PRO A 43 7.89 9.78 -17.19
CA PRO A 43 8.35 9.06 -18.38
C PRO A 43 8.84 7.64 -18.09
N ALA A 44 9.34 7.38 -16.88
CA ALA A 44 9.89 6.08 -16.53
C ALA A 44 8.82 5.06 -16.11
N THR A 45 7.73 5.52 -15.48
CA THR A 45 6.77 4.64 -14.81
C THR A 45 5.33 4.78 -15.31
N GLY A 46 5.06 5.80 -16.13
CA GLY A 46 3.71 6.15 -16.60
C GLY A 46 2.86 6.87 -15.57
N PHE A 47 3.37 7.04 -14.35
CA PHE A 47 2.66 7.68 -13.24
C PHE A 47 3.51 8.76 -12.59
N MET A 48 2.84 9.73 -11.99
CA MET A 48 3.47 10.61 -11.01
C MET A 48 3.23 10.05 -9.61
N LYS A 49 3.76 8.88 -9.27
CA LYS A 49 3.62 8.25 -7.94
C LYS A 49 4.97 7.85 -7.37
N VAL A 50 5.06 7.87 -6.05
CA VAL A 50 6.23 7.40 -5.28
C VAL A 50 5.79 6.40 -4.21
N PRO A 51 6.66 5.44 -3.87
CA PRO A 51 8.04 5.32 -4.32
C PRO A 51 8.20 4.64 -5.68
N CYS A 52 9.33 4.91 -6.32
CA CYS A 52 9.86 4.12 -7.44
C CYS A 52 11.38 4.03 -7.32
N MET A 53 11.98 3.04 -7.97
CA MET A 53 13.43 2.84 -7.94
C MET A 53 13.99 2.64 -9.33
N GLN A 54 15.24 3.05 -9.51
CA GLN A 54 16.05 2.72 -10.66
C GLN A 54 17.14 1.72 -10.24
N CYS A 55 17.21 0.60 -10.96
CA CYS A 55 18.24 -0.41 -10.85
C CYS A 55 19.61 0.12 -11.32
N PRO A 56 20.73 -0.50 -10.92
CA PRO A 56 22.06 -0.13 -11.40
C PRO A 56 22.23 -0.16 -12.92
N ASP A 57 21.47 -1.00 -13.61
CA ASP A 57 21.45 -1.14 -15.07
C ASP A 57 20.47 -0.18 -15.78
N GLY A 58 19.84 0.73 -15.04
CA GLY A 58 18.94 1.74 -15.57
C GLY A 58 17.47 1.31 -15.68
N ARG A 59 17.13 0.03 -15.48
CA ARG A 59 15.74 -0.45 -15.46
C ARG A 59 14.98 0.10 -14.24
N TRP A 60 13.65 0.19 -14.33
CA TRP A 60 12.82 0.80 -13.30
C TRP A 60 11.97 -0.20 -12.53
N LEU A 61 11.73 0.09 -11.26
CA LEU A 61 10.82 -0.60 -10.34
C LEU A 61 9.78 0.41 -9.85
N LYS A 62 8.53 -0.01 -9.74
CA LYS A 62 7.44 0.76 -9.13
C LYS A 62 6.53 -0.20 -8.39
N ASP A 63 5.64 0.38 -7.58
CA ASP A 63 4.69 -0.36 -6.74
C ASP A 63 5.40 -1.18 -5.66
N THR A 64 5.16 -0.86 -4.39
CA THR A 64 5.96 -1.43 -3.29
C THR A 64 5.80 -2.92 -3.15
N THR A 65 4.63 -3.48 -3.45
CA THR A 65 4.35 -4.91 -3.25
C THR A 65 5.18 -5.78 -4.19
N PRO A 66 5.08 -5.67 -5.53
CA PRO A 66 5.95 -6.42 -6.43
C PRO A 66 7.42 -6.00 -6.30
N MET A 67 7.70 -4.72 -6.00
CA MET A 67 9.08 -4.22 -5.88
C MET A 67 9.81 -4.86 -4.68
N ILE A 68 9.17 -4.96 -3.53
CA ILE A 68 9.75 -5.60 -2.36
C ILE A 68 9.90 -7.10 -2.59
N ALA A 69 8.90 -7.77 -3.17
CA ALA A 69 9.00 -9.19 -3.54
C ALA A 69 10.18 -9.45 -4.49
N TRP A 70 10.35 -8.61 -5.51
CA TRP A 70 11.48 -8.70 -6.43
C TRP A 70 12.82 -8.47 -5.74
N LEU A 71 12.93 -7.41 -4.92
CA LEU A 71 14.16 -7.11 -4.18
C LEU A 71 14.51 -8.22 -3.19
N ASP A 72 13.52 -8.83 -2.54
CA ASP A 72 13.72 -9.95 -1.62
C ASP A 72 14.21 -11.19 -2.35
N ALA A 73 13.69 -11.49 -3.55
CA ALA A 73 14.24 -12.56 -4.37
C ALA A 73 15.68 -12.30 -4.84
N GLN A 74 16.10 -11.03 -4.99
CA GLN A 74 17.46 -10.69 -5.43
C GLN A 74 18.48 -10.58 -4.28
N HIS A 75 18.05 -10.12 -3.10
CA HIS A 75 18.93 -9.74 -1.98
C HIS A 75 18.55 -10.37 -0.63
N GLY A 76 17.35 -10.96 -0.53
CA GLY A 76 16.69 -11.31 0.73
C GLY A 76 17.19 -12.60 1.36
N ALA A 77 18.30 -12.51 2.08
CA ALA A 77 18.72 -13.54 3.03
C ALA A 77 18.93 -12.91 4.42
N PRO A 78 18.11 -13.26 5.45
CA PRO A 78 16.92 -14.10 5.38
C PRO A 78 15.72 -13.37 4.74
N SER A 79 14.92 -14.11 3.96
CA SER A 79 13.69 -13.61 3.31
C SER A 79 12.70 -13.08 4.36
N ILE A 80 11.94 -12.04 3.99
CA ILE A 80 10.85 -11.49 4.83
C ILE A 80 9.53 -12.27 4.72
N TYR A 81 9.49 -13.30 3.88
CA TYR A 81 8.29 -14.11 3.64
C TYR A 81 8.41 -15.47 4.35
N PRO A 82 7.31 -16.01 4.91
CA PRO A 82 7.29 -17.39 5.41
C PRO A 82 7.63 -18.42 4.34
N ASP A 83 8.39 -19.45 4.73
CA ASP A 83 8.75 -20.56 3.85
C ASP A 83 7.56 -21.50 3.60
N ASP A 84 6.74 -21.73 4.63
CA ASP A 84 5.50 -22.50 4.50
C ASP A 84 4.53 -21.80 3.53
N PRO A 85 4.06 -22.49 2.47
CA PRO A 85 3.20 -21.87 1.45
C PRO A 85 1.87 -21.31 1.99
N ALA A 86 1.25 -21.98 2.96
CA ALA A 86 -0.02 -21.53 3.54
C ALA A 86 0.19 -20.27 4.38
N GLN A 87 1.20 -20.27 5.26
CA GLN A 87 1.59 -19.09 6.05
C GLN A 87 2.01 -17.93 5.14
N ARG A 88 2.71 -18.20 4.03
CA ARG A 88 3.08 -17.19 3.04
C ARG A 88 1.86 -16.55 2.40
N PHE A 89 0.87 -17.34 2.01
CA PHE A 89 -0.38 -16.81 1.46
C PHE A 89 -1.13 -15.94 2.49
N LEU A 90 -1.25 -16.40 3.74
CA LEU A 90 -1.89 -15.62 4.80
C LEU A 90 -1.15 -14.28 5.04
N ALA A 91 0.18 -14.30 4.98
CA ALA A 91 0.99 -13.09 5.07
C ALA A 91 0.74 -12.11 3.92
N LEU A 92 0.58 -12.61 2.68
CA LEU A 92 0.22 -11.79 1.52
C LEU A 92 -1.19 -11.20 1.63
N LEU A 93 -2.16 -11.98 2.14
CA LEU A 93 -3.52 -11.50 2.38
C LEU A 93 -3.55 -10.36 3.40
N VAL A 94 -2.80 -10.51 4.49
CA VAL A 94 -2.68 -9.48 5.53
C VAL A 94 -1.91 -8.25 5.02
N GLU A 95 -0.85 -8.45 4.23
CA GLU A 95 -0.14 -7.35 3.57
C GLU A 95 -1.07 -6.53 2.67
N ASP A 96 -1.84 -7.18 1.79
CA ASP A 96 -2.76 -6.50 0.86
C ASP A 96 -3.86 -5.76 1.62
N TYR A 97 -4.43 -6.36 2.68
CA TYR A 97 -5.33 -5.66 3.59
C TYR A 97 -4.67 -4.41 4.20
N ALA A 98 -3.46 -4.54 4.74
CA ALA A 98 -2.78 -3.44 5.42
C ALA A 98 -2.39 -2.31 4.46
N ASP A 99 -1.97 -2.63 3.24
CA ASP A 99 -1.63 -1.65 2.21
C ASP A 99 -2.88 -0.91 1.71
N GLU A 100 -3.99 -1.62 1.55
CA GLU A 100 -5.09 -1.13 0.72
C GLU A 100 -6.36 -0.74 1.48
N TRP A 101 -6.63 -1.38 2.61
CA TRP A 101 -7.77 -1.07 3.46
C TRP A 101 -7.49 0.10 4.41
N LEU A 102 -6.28 0.15 4.98
CA LEU A 102 -5.87 1.20 5.91
C LEU A 102 -5.55 2.53 5.22
N TRP A 103 -5.50 2.54 3.88
CA TRP A 103 -5.37 3.77 3.10
C TRP A 103 -6.44 4.81 3.44
N ARG A 104 -7.71 4.39 3.53
CA ARG A 104 -8.84 5.30 3.80
C ARG A 104 -8.72 6.00 5.15
N PRO A 105 -8.56 5.29 6.29
CA PRO A 105 -8.36 5.96 7.57
C PRO A 105 -7.07 6.80 7.60
N ALA A 106 -5.97 6.35 6.98
CA ALA A 106 -4.74 7.15 6.93
C ALA A 106 -4.95 8.52 6.25
N MET A 107 -5.63 8.54 5.11
CA MET A 107 -5.98 9.80 4.41
C MET A 107 -6.94 10.66 5.20
N TYR A 108 -7.93 10.04 5.86
CA TYR A 108 -8.89 10.75 6.71
C TYR A 108 -8.19 11.45 7.88
N PHE A 109 -7.39 10.73 8.67
CA PHE A 109 -6.69 11.29 9.83
C PHE A 109 -5.69 12.39 9.43
N ARG A 110 -5.02 12.25 8.28
CA ARG A 110 -4.11 13.26 7.79
C ARG A 110 -4.78 14.57 7.37
N TRP A 111 -5.83 14.46 6.56
CA TRP A 111 -6.37 15.60 5.81
C TRP A 111 -7.64 16.21 6.41
N ASN A 112 -8.30 15.52 7.35
CA ASN A 112 -9.52 15.99 8.00
C ASN A 112 -9.26 16.76 9.31
N PHE A 113 -8.11 16.57 9.95
CA PHE A 113 -7.79 17.20 11.24
C PHE A 113 -6.79 18.37 11.11
N GLY A 114 -7.04 19.41 11.91
CA GLY A 114 -6.44 20.74 11.82
C GLY A 114 -4.92 20.76 11.99
N ASP A 115 -4.50 20.13 13.07
CA ASP A 115 -3.13 19.89 13.50
C ASP A 115 -2.35 19.05 12.47
N SER A 116 -2.92 17.95 11.99
CA SER A 116 -2.31 17.06 10.99
C SER A 116 -2.10 17.77 9.65
N HIS A 117 -3.19 18.25 9.02
CA HIS A 117 -3.06 18.86 7.70
C HIS A 117 -2.27 20.18 7.73
N GLY A 118 -2.15 20.82 8.89
CA GLY A 118 -1.43 22.08 9.10
C GLY A 118 0.07 21.87 9.01
N LEU A 119 0.57 20.76 9.58
CA LEU A 119 1.95 20.31 9.44
C LEU A 119 2.21 19.81 8.01
N LEU A 120 1.38 18.90 7.51
CA LEU A 120 1.65 18.17 6.26
C LEU A 120 1.62 19.08 5.04
N ARG A 121 0.74 20.09 4.99
CA ARG A 121 0.73 21.06 3.89
C ARG A 121 2.04 21.84 3.78
N ARG A 122 2.70 22.14 4.91
CA ARG A 122 3.95 22.92 4.93
C ARG A 122 5.11 22.05 4.45
N ARG A 123 5.20 20.81 4.91
CA ARG A 123 6.22 19.84 4.46
C ARG A 123 6.09 19.57 2.97
N LEU A 124 4.89 19.18 2.53
CA LEU A 124 4.64 18.87 1.12
C LEU A 124 4.87 20.08 0.20
N GLY A 125 4.46 21.27 0.65
CA GLY A 125 4.72 22.52 -0.07
C GLY A 125 6.22 22.79 -0.24
N ARG A 126 7.01 22.66 0.84
CA ARG A 126 8.47 22.80 0.82
C ARG A 126 9.10 21.80 -0.15
N ASP A 127 8.82 20.51 0.04
CA ASP A 127 9.50 19.44 -0.70
C ASP A 127 9.15 19.49 -2.20
N LEU A 128 7.87 19.68 -2.55
CA LEU A 128 7.46 19.77 -3.96
C LEU A 128 7.94 21.04 -4.66
N SER A 129 8.14 22.13 -3.92
CA SER A 129 8.62 23.40 -4.47
C SER A 129 10.15 23.47 -4.61
N ALA A 130 10.89 22.59 -3.92
CA ALA A 130 12.34 22.67 -3.82
C ALA A 130 13.03 22.66 -5.19
N GLY A 131 13.89 23.64 -5.47
CA GLY A 131 14.59 23.76 -6.75
C GLY A 131 13.68 24.07 -7.95
N THR A 132 12.49 24.62 -7.69
CA THR A 132 11.52 25.06 -8.72
C THR A 132 11.14 26.53 -8.49
N TRP A 133 10.41 27.12 -9.45
CA TRP A 133 9.90 28.49 -9.34
C TRP A 133 8.60 28.60 -8.51
N HIS A 134 8.05 27.48 -8.03
CA HIS A 134 6.78 27.47 -7.31
C HIS A 134 6.94 27.97 -5.87
N SER A 135 5.97 28.76 -5.38
CA SER A 135 5.91 29.12 -3.96
C SER A 135 5.52 27.92 -3.09
N ALA A 136 6.34 27.60 -2.09
CA ALA A 136 6.08 26.52 -1.13
C ALA A 136 4.73 26.67 -0.42
N ALA A 137 4.35 27.91 -0.06
CA ALA A 137 3.11 28.18 0.66
C ALA A 137 1.87 27.93 -0.21
N LEU A 138 1.88 28.46 -1.45
CA LEU A 138 0.78 28.28 -2.40
C LEU A 138 0.64 26.82 -2.83
N LEU A 139 1.76 26.16 -3.15
CA LEU A 139 1.75 24.75 -3.52
C LEU A 139 1.28 23.86 -2.37
N GLY A 140 1.72 24.13 -1.15
CA GLY A 140 1.26 23.42 0.04
C GLY A 140 -0.25 23.59 0.28
N TRP A 141 -0.78 24.80 0.11
CA TRP A 141 -2.22 25.06 0.22
C TRP A 141 -3.03 24.31 -0.85
N PHE A 142 -2.58 24.38 -2.11
CA PHE A 142 -3.20 23.67 -3.22
C PHE A 142 -3.20 22.16 -2.97
N MET A 143 -2.06 21.60 -2.60
CA MET A 143 -1.92 20.16 -2.36
C MET A 143 -2.80 19.69 -1.21
N ARG A 144 -2.90 20.44 -0.11
CA ARG A 144 -3.82 20.10 0.99
C ARG A 144 -5.26 19.93 0.51
N TRP A 145 -5.78 20.88 -0.28
CA TRP A 145 -7.14 20.78 -0.80
C TRP A 145 -7.31 19.67 -1.82
N ARG A 146 -6.35 19.52 -2.74
CA ARG A 146 -6.35 18.41 -3.70
C ARG A 146 -6.40 17.06 -2.96
N GLN A 147 -5.55 16.86 -1.97
CA GLN A 147 -5.44 15.61 -1.22
C GLN A 147 -6.74 15.31 -0.44
N TYR A 148 -7.31 16.31 0.23
CA TYR A 148 -8.61 16.17 0.89
C TYR A 148 -9.75 15.82 -0.08
N LEU A 149 -9.83 16.53 -1.22
CA LEU A 149 -10.89 16.31 -2.19
C LEU A 149 -10.77 14.95 -2.90
N VAL A 150 -9.55 14.54 -3.26
CA VAL A 150 -9.32 13.28 -3.99
C VAL A 150 -9.37 12.07 -3.05
N TYR A 151 -8.61 12.08 -1.95
CA TYR A 151 -8.40 10.87 -1.14
C TYR A 151 -9.31 10.74 0.07
N VAL A 152 -10.00 11.81 0.49
CA VAL A 152 -11.02 11.72 1.54
C VAL A 152 -12.41 11.79 0.93
N ARG A 153 -12.72 12.88 0.23
CA ARG A 153 -14.06 13.07 -0.37
C ARG A 153 -14.28 12.20 -1.60
N GLY A 154 -13.25 11.99 -2.41
CA GLY A 154 -13.30 11.10 -3.57
C GLY A 154 -13.49 9.65 -3.17
N ASP A 155 -12.93 9.22 -2.04
CA ASP A 155 -13.04 7.85 -1.50
C ASP A 155 -14.31 7.61 -0.65
N GLY A 156 -15.37 8.39 -0.88
CA GLY A 156 -16.68 8.17 -0.26
C GLY A 156 -16.81 8.61 1.20
N VAL A 157 -15.78 9.20 1.83
CA VAL A 157 -15.85 9.64 3.23
C VAL A 157 -16.70 10.91 3.37
N ARG A 158 -17.68 10.86 4.26
CA ARG A 158 -18.71 11.86 4.53
C ARG A 158 -18.90 11.99 6.04
N ARG A 159 -19.70 12.97 6.48
CA ARG A 159 -19.96 13.15 7.92
C ARG A 159 -20.67 11.94 8.53
N HIS A 160 -21.62 11.33 7.81
CA HIS A 160 -22.42 10.22 8.31
C HIS A 160 -21.66 8.90 8.45
N ASN A 161 -20.52 8.72 7.79
CA ASN A 161 -19.69 7.51 7.88
C ASN A 161 -18.29 7.77 8.48
N ALA A 162 -18.03 9.00 8.96
CA ALA A 162 -16.74 9.36 9.55
C ALA A 162 -16.42 8.54 10.81
N SER A 163 -17.42 8.23 11.64
CA SER A 163 -17.27 7.40 12.82
C SER A 163 -16.81 5.98 12.48
N ALA A 164 -17.31 5.40 11.38
CA ALA A 164 -16.88 4.08 10.92
C ALA A 164 -15.40 4.07 10.49
N VAL A 165 -14.95 5.13 9.82
CA VAL A 165 -13.53 5.29 9.43
C VAL A 165 -12.62 5.45 10.65
N GLN A 166 -13.06 6.19 11.67
CA GLN A 166 -12.31 6.33 12.93
C GLN A 166 -12.30 5.01 13.73
N ALA A 167 -13.43 4.31 13.76
CA ALA A 167 -13.56 3.03 14.43
C ALA A 167 -12.65 1.96 13.81
N LEU A 168 -12.47 1.97 12.49
CA LEU A 168 -11.51 1.09 11.82
C LEU A 168 -10.09 1.29 12.38
N TYR A 169 -9.60 2.53 12.46
CA TYR A 169 -8.27 2.79 13.03
C TYR A 169 -8.17 2.36 14.50
N ALA A 170 -9.18 2.65 15.32
CA ALA A 170 -9.20 2.25 16.73
C ALA A 170 -9.16 0.71 16.89
N ARG A 171 -9.91 -0.04 16.07
CA ARG A 171 -9.87 -1.50 16.07
C ARG A 171 -8.54 -2.04 15.60
N THR A 172 -7.95 -1.48 14.53
CA THR A 172 -6.62 -1.87 14.06
C THR A 172 -5.58 -1.67 15.16
N LEU A 173 -5.61 -0.54 15.88
CA LEU A 173 -4.71 -0.33 17.01
C LEU A 173 -4.88 -1.38 18.11
N ALA A 174 -6.12 -1.71 18.48
CA ALA A 174 -6.39 -2.74 19.50
C ALA A 174 -5.91 -4.14 19.06
N GLN A 175 -6.12 -4.52 17.80
CA GLN A 175 -5.66 -5.78 17.23
C GLN A 175 -4.13 -5.89 17.24
N LEU A 176 -3.43 -4.83 16.80
CA LEU A 176 -1.97 -4.81 16.78
C LEU A 176 -1.39 -4.74 18.20
N GLU A 177 -2.02 -4.01 19.12
CA GLU A 177 -1.63 -3.95 20.53
C GLU A 177 -1.71 -5.32 21.21
N GLU A 178 -2.77 -6.10 20.91
CA GLU A 178 -2.89 -7.48 21.39
C GLU A 178 -1.76 -8.35 20.85
N LEU A 179 -1.53 -8.34 19.53
CA LEU A 179 -0.48 -9.12 18.89
C LEU A 179 0.91 -8.77 19.45
N LEU A 180 1.21 -7.48 19.64
CA LEU A 180 2.53 -6.99 20.06
C LEU A 180 2.77 -7.03 21.57
N ARG A 181 1.80 -7.49 22.38
CA ARG A 181 1.98 -7.63 23.83
C ARG A 181 3.12 -8.60 24.18
N GLU A 182 3.23 -9.70 23.43
CA GLU A 182 4.15 -10.81 23.76
C GLU A 182 5.29 -10.99 22.77
N ARG A 183 5.32 -10.21 21.69
CA ARG A 183 6.31 -10.38 20.61
C ARG A 183 6.85 -9.05 20.11
N PRO A 184 8.11 -9.00 19.65
CA PRO A 184 8.70 -7.78 19.15
C PRO A 184 8.18 -7.39 17.76
N PHE A 185 7.74 -8.34 16.93
CA PHE A 185 7.22 -8.13 15.57
C PHE A 185 5.99 -9.01 15.34
N LEU A 186 5.14 -8.68 14.37
CA LEU A 186 3.81 -9.29 14.23
C LEU A 186 3.86 -10.81 14.02
N LEU A 187 4.90 -11.30 13.36
CA LEU A 187 5.17 -12.73 13.15
C LEU A 187 6.35 -13.25 13.99
N GLY A 188 6.57 -12.71 15.20
CA GLY A 188 7.50 -13.26 16.17
C GLY A 188 8.74 -12.41 16.39
N SER A 189 9.93 -13.00 16.27
CA SER A 189 11.19 -12.40 16.73
C SER A 189 11.88 -11.48 15.72
N ARG A 190 11.46 -11.47 14.44
CA ARG A 190 12.01 -10.63 13.38
C ARG A 190 10.90 -10.05 12.50
N PRO A 191 11.10 -8.90 11.83
CA PRO A 191 10.07 -8.34 10.96
C PRO A 191 9.88 -9.21 9.71
N GLY A 192 8.61 -9.43 9.35
CA GLY A 192 8.20 -10.07 8.11
C GLY A 192 7.43 -9.12 7.20
N ILE A 193 6.95 -9.63 6.06
CA ILE A 193 6.16 -8.85 5.10
C ILE A 193 4.92 -8.20 5.74
N VAL A 194 4.30 -8.88 6.71
CA VAL A 194 3.16 -8.36 7.48
C VAL A 194 3.54 -7.10 8.27
N ASP A 195 4.73 -7.10 8.88
CA ASP A 195 5.23 -5.91 9.56
C ASP A 195 5.39 -4.75 8.57
N PHE A 196 5.99 -4.98 7.40
CA PHE A 196 6.17 -3.93 6.39
C PHE A 196 4.85 -3.43 5.79
N GLY A 197 3.84 -4.30 5.64
CA GLY A 197 2.48 -3.92 5.21
C GLY A 197 1.81 -2.96 6.20
N TYR A 198 1.71 -3.32 7.48
CA TYR A 198 1.15 -2.41 8.50
C TYR A 198 2.03 -1.17 8.70
N PHE A 199 3.35 -1.31 8.63
CA PHE A 199 4.29 -0.20 8.86
C PHE A 199 4.08 0.94 7.86
N ALA A 200 3.60 0.63 6.65
CA ALA A 200 3.33 1.59 5.60
C ALA A 200 2.36 2.72 6.05
N SER A 201 1.23 2.36 6.66
CA SER A 201 0.33 3.35 7.29
C SER A 201 0.88 3.85 8.61
N MET A 202 1.33 2.92 9.45
CA MET A 202 1.63 3.22 10.85
C MET A 202 2.77 4.22 11.02
N PHE A 203 3.78 4.18 10.14
CA PHE A 203 4.92 5.07 10.24
C PHE A 203 4.62 6.47 9.72
N ARG A 204 4.55 6.63 8.39
CA ARG A 204 4.54 7.98 7.80
C ARG A 204 3.23 8.72 8.00
N HIS A 205 2.13 8.03 8.32
CA HIS A 205 0.82 8.63 8.60
C HIS A 205 0.52 8.58 10.08
N PHE A 206 0.18 7.41 10.62
CA PHE A 206 -0.46 7.38 11.93
C PHE A 206 0.45 7.85 13.07
N ALA A 207 1.71 7.42 13.13
CA ALA A 207 2.64 7.76 14.20
C ALA A 207 3.31 9.15 14.05
N LEU A 208 3.31 9.74 12.84
CA LEU A 208 3.93 11.05 12.58
C LEU A 208 2.93 12.19 12.39
N ASP A 209 1.65 11.89 12.12
CA ASP A 209 0.59 12.89 12.05
C ASP A 209 0.03 13.15 13.47
N PRO A 210 0.06 14.40 13.97
CA PRO A 210 -0.27 14.74 15.36
C PRO A 210 -1.54 14.09 15.93
N HIS A 211 -2.64 14.11 15.17
CA HIS A 211 -3.94 13.66 15.67
C HIS A 211 -3.97 12.14 15.91
N SER A 212 -3.57 11.36 14.91
CA SER A 212 -3.54 9.89 15.00
C SER A 212 -2.42 9.39 15.91
N ALA A 213 -1.31 10.13 15.99
CA ALA A 213 -0.18 9.76 16.83
C ALA A 213 -0.56 9.84 18.31
N LYS A 214 -1.29 10.89 18.70
CA LYS A 214 -1.84 11.01 20.05
C LYS A 214 -2.71 9.80 20.40
N GLN A 215 -3.63 9.42 19.52
CA GLN A 215 -4.47 8.24 19.73
C GLN A 215 -3.64 6.95 19.88
N MET A 216 -2.63 6.73 19.01
CA MET A 216 -1.75 5.57 19.11
C MET A 216 -1.00 5.51 20.44
N VAL A 217 -0.43 6.63 20.88
CA VAL A 217 0.29 6.72 22.17
C VAL A 217 -0.64 6.42 23.34
N ASP A 218 -1.85 6.97 23.32
CA ASP A 218 -2.80 6.86 24.43
C ASP A 218 -3.42 5.45 24.53
N THR A 219 -3.62 4.73 23.42
CA THR A 219 -4.39 3.47 23.41
C THR A 219 -3.62 2.24 22.95
N ALA A 220 -2.47 2.40 22.31
CA ALA A 220 -1.69 1.29 21.73
C ALA A 220 -0.17 1.57 21.79
N PRO A 221 0.40 1.71 23.00
CA PRO A 221 1.80 2.06 23.18
C PRO A 221 2.78 1.02 22.63
N ASN A 222 2.42 -0.28 22.60
CA ASN A 222 3.28 -1.30 22.00
C ASN A 222 3.32 -1.15 20.48
N VAL A 223 2.22 -0.72 19.85
CA VAL A 223 2.20 -0.35 18.42
C VAL A 223 3.13 0.85 18.16
N TYR A 224 3.06 1.89 18.99
CA TYR A 224 3.95 3.06 18.85
C TYR A 224 5.44 2.68 18.99
N ALA A 225 5.78 1.84 19.97
CA ALA A 225 7.14 1.32 20.15
C ALA A 225 7.59 0.42 18.98
N TRP A 226 6.69 -0.42 18.47
CA TRP A 226 6.93 -1.29 17.33
C TRP A 226 7.27 -0.52 16.05
N VAL A 227 6.65 0.64 15.80
CA VAL A 227 7.05 1.52 14.68
C VAL A 227 8.54 1.89 14.78
N GLY A 228 9.01 2.31 15.96
CA GLY A 228 10.43 2.58 16.15
C GLY A 228 11.30 1.35 15.91
N ARG A 229 10.84 0.18 16.37
CA ARG A 229 11.54 -1.10 16.25
C ARG A 229 11.71 -1.55 14.81
N VAL A 230 10.64 -1.53 14.00
CA VAL A 230 10.70 -1.87 12.56
C VAL A 230 11.65 -0.94 11.81
N TRP A 231 11.64 0.37 12.12
CA TRP A 231 12.55 1.32 11.48
C TRP A 231 14.04 1.10 11.83
N ALA A 232 14.29 0.58 13.04
CA ALA A 232 15.63 0.28 13.55
C ALA A 232 16.14 -1.11 13.11
N ALA A 233 15.24 -2.04 12.80
CA ALA A 233 15.55 -3.43 12.48
C ALA A 233 16.52 -3.56 11.29
N ARG A 234 17.42 -4.55 11.38
CA ARG A 234 18.40 -4.88 10.33
C ARG A 234 18.56 -6.39 10.23
N ALA A 235 18.49 -6.95 9.02
CA ALA A 235 18.55 -8.40 8.79
C ALA A 235 19.85 -9.06 9.28
N ASP A 236 20.95 -8.30 9.37
CA ASP A 236 22.24 -8.76 9.93
C ASP A 236 22.29 -8.75 11.47
N ARG A 237 21.25 -8.23 12.13
CA ARG A 237 21.13 -8.13 13.60
C ARG A 237 19.92 -8.88 14.15
N GLU A 238 18.82 -8.87 13.41
CA GLU A 238 17.66 -9.68 13.68
C GLU A 238 17.96 -11.10 13.19
N GLY A 239 17.97 -12.10 14.09
CA GLY A 239 18.32 -13.48 13.72
C GLY A 239 17.43 -14.07 12.62
N CYS A 240 17.82 -15.22 12.07
CA CYS A 240 17.07 -15.93 11.01
C CYS A 240 15.98 -16.86 11.56
N GLY A 241 15.37 -16.52 12.70
CA GLY A 241 14.32 -17.34 13.32
C GLY A 241 13.13 -17.56 12.39
N ALA A 242 12.50 -18.72 12.52
CA ALA A 242 11.24 -19.01 11.84
C ALA A 242 10.16 -18.01 12.28
N PHE A 243 9.28 -17.65 11.35
CA PHE A 243 8.12 -16.82 11.66
C PHE A 243 7.13 -17.61 12.54
N ALA A 244 6.47 -16.90 13.44
CA ALA A 244 5.35 -17.45 14.21
C ALA A 244 4.18 -17.80 13.27
N SER A 245 3.46 -18.87 13.61
CA SER A 245 2.26 -19.28 12.86
C SER A 245 1.11 -18.29 13.07
N PHE A 246 0.27 -18.16 12.04
CA PHE A 246 -1.03 -17.49 12.12
C PHE A 246 -2.04 -18.21 13.02
N ASP A 247 -1.77 -19.42 13.54
CA ASP A 247 -2.68 -20.18 14.42
C ASP A 247 -3.01 -19.50 15.76
N ASP A 248 -2.28 -18.45 16.11
CA ASP A 248 -2.62 -17.60 17.24
C ASP A 248 -4.01 -16.98 17.09
N ALA A 249 -4.85 -17.11 18.12
CA ALA A 249 -6.20 -16.57 18.18
C ALA A 249 -6.24 -15.03 18.09
N ALA A 250 -5.15 -14.32 18.40
CA ALA A 250 -5.04 -12.88 18.20
C ALA A 250 -5.23 -12.46 16.72
N TRP A 251 -4.97 -13.36 15.78
CA TRP A 251 -5.23 -13.13 14.35
C TRP A 251 -6.70 -13.28 13.95
N ASP A 252 -7.56 -13.89 14.78
CA ASP A 252 -8.95 -14.15 14.43
C ASP A 252 -9.73 -12.86 14.16
N ALA A 253 -9.50 -11.83 14.99
CA ALA A 253 -10.14 -10.53 14.81
C ALA A 253 -9.69 -9.84 13.51
N VAL A 254 -8.44 -10.05 13.10
CA VAL A 254 -7.89 -9.50 11.84
C VAL A 254 -8.52 -10.22 10.65
N PHE A 255 -8.52 -11.56 10.64
CA PHE A 255 -9.14 -12.32 9.56
C PHE A 255 -10.64 -12.06 9.44
N ALA A 256 -11.35 -11.97 10.56
CA ALA A 256 -12.77 -11.64 10.56
C ALA A 256 -13.04 -10.26 9.92
N GLU A 257 -12.21 -9.26 10.18
CA GLU A 257 -12.35 -7.95 9.53
C GLU A 257 -11.97 -7.98 8.04
N ILE A 258 -10.94 -8.75 7.66
CA ILE A 258 -10.58 -8.97 6.25
C ILE A 258 -11.78 -9.54 5.48
N GLY A 259 -12.41 -10.61 5.97
CA GLY A 259 -13.55 -11.23 5.31
C GLY A 259 -14.82 -10.36 5.34
N ARG A 260 -15.15 -9.80 6.51
CA ARG A 260 -16.38 -9.01 6.70
C ARG A 260 -16.38 -7.68 5.94
N ASP A 261 -15.22 -7.01 5.82
CA ASP A 261 -15.16 -5.64 5.30
C ASP A 261 -14.33 -5.55 4.02
N TYR A 262 -13.06 -5.97 4.07
CA TYR A 262 -12.10 -5.72 2.99
C TYR A 262 -12.43 -6.50 1.72
N LEU A 263 -12.63 -7.81 1.81
CA LEU A 263 -12.91 -8.66 0.65
C LEU A 263 -14.25 -8.31 0.01
N ARG A 264 -15.27 -7.96 0.80
CA ARG A 264 -16.56 -7.45 0.29
C ARG A 264 -16.42 -6.13 -0.46
N TYR A 265 -15.55 -5.23 0.00
CA TYR A 265 -15.19 -4.03 -0.74
C TYR A 265 -14.53 -4.36 -2.08
N LEU A 266 -13.53 -5.26 -2.10
CA LEU A 266 -12.87 -5.68 -3.33
C LEU A 266 -13.87 -6.27 -4.34
N ASP A 267 -14.81 -7.11 -3.89
CA ASP A 267 -15.84 -7.71 -4.73
C ASP A 267 -16.85 -6.68 -5.26
N ALA A 268 -17.27 -5.71 -4.44
CA ALA A 268 -18.15 -4.63 -4.89
C ALA A 268 -17.48 -3.80 -5.99
N ASN A 269 -16.19 -3.46 -5.81
CA ASN A 269 -15.40 -2.75 -6.80
C ASN A 269 -15.20 -3.58 -8.08
N ALA A 270 -14.87 -4.86 -7.96
CA ALA A 270 -14.66 -5.76 -9.10
C ALA A 270 -15.94 -5.98 -9.91
N ARG A 271 -17.10 -6.17 -9.26
CA ARG A 271 -18.39 -6.27 -9.96
C ARG A 271 -18.76 -4.98 -10.69
N ALA A 272 -18.52 -3.83 -10.07
CA ALA A 272 -18.76 -2.54 -10.71
C ALA A 272 -17.82 -2.32 -11.92
N TYR A 273 -16.56 -2.75 -11.82
CA TYR A 273 -15.60 -2.73 -12.92
C TYR A 273 -16.03 -3.64 -14.08
N ALA A 274 -16.39 -4.89 -13.80
CA ALA A 274 -16.87 -5.83 -14.80
C ALA A 274 -18.13 -5.32 -15.53
N ALA A 275 -18.99 -4.58 -14.83
CA ALA A 275 -20.17 -3.94 -15.40
C ALA A 275 -19.89 -2.61 -16.14
N GLY A 276 -18.62 -2.22 -16.32
CA GLY A 276 -18.24 -0.97 -17.01
C GLY A 276 -18.63 0.31 -16.27
N ARG A 277 -18.94 0.23 -14.97
CA ARG A 277 -19.36 1.39 -14.17
C ARG A 277 -18.14 2.22 -13.77
N ARG A 278 -18.36 3.53 -13.61
CA ARG A 278 -17.31 4.46 -13.12
C ARG A 278 -17.35 4.63 -11.60
N ARG A 279 -18.49 4.37 -10.98
CA ARG A 279 -18.73 4.52 -9.54
C ARG A 279 -19.68 3.43 -9.03
N PHE A 280 -19.61 3.17 -7.74
CA PHE A 280 -20.51 2.26 -7.03
C PHE A 280 -20.78 2.77 -5.61
N ASP A 281 -21.86 2.28 -5.01
CA ASP A 281 -22.16 2.49 -3.60
C ASP A 281 -21.75 1.23 -2.83
N LEU A 282 -21.23 1.41 -1.62
CA LEU A 282 -20.82 0.32 -0.74
C LEU A 282 -21.49 0.49 0.61
N THR A 283 -22.08 -0.59 1.12
CA THR A 283 -22.58 -0.67 2.49
C THR A 283 -21.82 -1.78 3.22
N LEU A 284 -21.14 -1.43 4.29
CA LEU A 284 -20.48 -2.34 5.21
C LEU A 284 -21.12 -2.18 6.57
N ASP A 285 -21.92 -3.15 6.97
CA ASP A 285 -22.81 -3.08 8.14
C ASP A 285 -23.61 -1.77 8.13
N ASP A 286 -23.48 -0.93 9.17
CA ASP A 286 -24.18 0.35 9.27
C ASP A 286 -23.50 1.50 8.49
N ALA A 287 -22.31 1.26 7.92
CA ALA A 287 -21.54 2.28 7.22
C ALA A 287 -21.83 2.31 5.72
N HIS A 288 -22.44 3.39 5.24
CA HIS A 288 -22.70 3.63 3.82
C HIS A 288 -21.67 4.58 3.19
N TYR A 289 -21.01 4.13 2.12
CA TYR A 289 -20.04 4.85 1.31
C TYR A 289 -20.60 5.13 -0.09
N PRO A 290 -21.16 6.33 -0.32
CA PRO A 290 -21.80 6.66 -1.58
C PRO A 290 -20.78 7.05 -2.65
N ARG A 291 -21.06 6.64 -3.89
CA ARG A 291 -20.40 7.08 -5.12
C ARG A 291 -18.89 6.90 -5.08
N MET A 292 -18.41 5.81 -4.51
CA MET A 292 -17.00 5.44 -4.55
C MET A 292 -16.54 5.27 -6.01
N PRO A 293 -15.31 5.68 -6.37
CA PRO A 293 -14.76 5.44 -7.69
C PRO A 293 -14.50 3.95 -7.88
N VAL A 294 -14.75 3.44 -9.08
CA VAL A 294 -14.21 2.13 -9.46
C VAL A 294 -12.71 2.28 -9.66
N VAL A 295 -11.92 1.52 -8.88
CA VAL A 295 -10.45 1.56 -8.91
C VAL A 295 -9.94 0.27 -9.54
N ARG A 296 -9.41 0.36 -10.77
CA ARG A 296 -8.87 -0.79 -11.52
C ARG A 296 -7.75 -1.51 -10.76
N TYR A 297 -6.89 -0.76 -10.07
CA TYR A 297 -5.83 -1.34 -9.26
C TYR A 297 -6.35 -2.24 -8.13
N ARG A 298 -7.48 -1.90 -7.50
CA ARG A 298 -8.15 -2.75 -6.49
C ARG A 298 -8.71 -4.04 -7.08
N VAL A 299 -9.10 -4.03 -8.36
CA VAL A 299 -9.46 -5.26 -9.08
C VAL A 299 -8.21 -6.13 -9.26
N ALA A 300 -7.05 -5.53 -9.53
CA ALA A 300 -5.80 -6.26 -9.64
C ALA A 300 -5.34 -6.86 -8.31
N CYS A 301 -5.40 -6.13 -7.19
CA CYS A 301 -5.13 -6.68 -5.85
C CYS A 301 -5.94 -7.96 -5.60
N ARG A 302 -7.26 -7.88 -5.84
CA ARG A 302 -8.19 -9.00 -5.74
C ARG A 302 -7.78 -10.18 -6.63
N GLU A 303 -7.45 -9.90 -7.89
CA GLU A 303 -7.01 -10.90 -8.86
C GLU A 303 -5.70 -11.59 -8.43
N GLN A 304 -4.71 -10.83 -7.91
CA GLN A 304 -3.45 -11.39 -7.44
C GLN A 304 -3.64 -12.29 -6.21
N LEU A 305 -4.52 -11.93 -5.27
CA LEU A 305 -4.84 -12.80 -4.13
C LEU A 305 -5.44 -14.14 -4.58
N LEU A 306 -6.39 -14.13 -5.52
CA LEU A 306 -6.99 -15.36 -6.05
C LEU A 306 -5.98 -16.20 -6.82
N LYS A 307 -5.10 -15.58 -7.62
CA LYS A 307 -4.00 -16.26 -8.31
C LYS A 307 -3.03 -16.90 -7.32
N ALA A 308 -2.63 -16.16 -6.29
CA ALA A 308 -1.72 -16.66 -5.25
C ALA A 308 -2.30 -17.86 -4.51
N TYR A 309 -3.58 -17.81 -4.12
CA TYR A 309 -4.27 -18.92 -3.47
C TYR A 309 -4.36 -20.16 -4.38
N ARG A 310 -4.78 -19.99 -5.63
CA ARG A 310 -4.95 -21.11 -6.57
C ARG A 310 -3.63 -21.77 -6.98
N ALA A 311 -2.52 -21.04 -6.89
CA ALA A 311 -1.18 -21.57 -7.14
C ALA A 311 -0.65 -22.42 -5.97
N LEU A 312 -1.30 -22.42 -4.80
CA LEU A 312 -0.89 -23.22 -3.65
C LEU A 312 -1.08 -24.73 -3.92
N PRO A 313 -0.19 -25.58 -3.39
CA PRO A 313 -0.43 -27.02 -3.26
C PRO A 313 -1.75 -27.34 -2.54
N PRO A 314 -2.42 -28.47 -2.83
CA PRO A 314 -3.72 -28.80 -2.25
C PRO A 314 -3.75 -28.83 -0.72
N ASP A 315 -2.71 -29.34 -0.08
CA ASP A 315 -2.55 -29.37 1.38
C ASP A 315 -2.44 -27.95 1.96
N ALA A 316 -1.68 -27.07 1.33
CA ALA A 316 -1.59 -25.66 1.72
C ALA A 316 -2.92 -24.92 1.52
N GLN A 317 -3.68 -25.21 0.45
CA GLN A 317 -5.03 -24.66 0.28
C GLN A 317 -5.95 -25.07 1.44
N GLN A 318 -5.95 -26.37 1.81
CA GLN A 318 -6.74 -26.84 2.94
C GLN A 318 -6.33 -26.21 4.27
N ALA A 319 -5.04 -25.98 4.49
CA ALA A 319 -4.55 -25.28 5.68
C ALA A 319 -5.07 -23.83 5.75
N VAL A 320 -5.03 -23.09 4.63
CA VAL A 320 -5.58 -21.73 4.53
C VAL A 320 -7.09 -21.72 4.79
N LEU A 321 -7.85 -22.63 4.16
CA LEU A 321 -9.29 -22.74 4.36
C LEU A 321 -9.62 -23.08 5.82
N GLY A 322 -8.92 -24.04 6.40
CA GLY A 322 -9.08 -24.43 7.80
C GLY A 322 -8.82 -23.26 8.75
N ARG A 323 -7.71 -22.54 8.56
CA ARG A 323 -7.34 -21.40 9.41
C ARG A 323 -8.35 -20.25 9.31
N THR A 324 -8.97 -20.05 8.16
CA THR A 324 -9.81 -18.89 7.87
C THR A 324 -11.31 -19.20 7.79
N ARG A 325 -11.72 -20.42 8.15
CA ARG A 325 -13.11 -20.91 8.02
C ARG A 325 -14.17 -20.01 8.67
N ASP A 326 -13.85 -19.45 9.85
CA ASP A 326 -14.79 -18.68 10.67
C ASP A 326 -14.76 -17.18 10.36
N SER A 327 -13.96 -16.76 9.37
CA SER A 327 -13.71 -15.35 9.04
C SER A 327 -14.45 -14.83 7.80
N GLY A 328 -15.03 -15.73 7.00
CA GLY A 328 -15.58 -15.43 5.67
C GLY A 328 -14.54 -15.35 4.54
N VAL A 329 -13.24 -15.40 4.86
CA VAL A 329 -12.17 -15.48 3.85
C VAL A 329 -12.20 -16.83 3.14
N ALA A 330 -12.38 -17.94 3.85
CA ALA A 330 -12.42 -19.27 3.25
C ALA A 330 -13.52 -19.40 2.18
N SER A 331 -14.74 -18.99 2.50
CA SER A 331 -15.86 -18.97 1.54
C SER A 331 -15.57 -18.04 0.37
N TRP A 332 -14.98 -16.86 0.63
CA TRP A 332 -14.59 -15.94 -0.44
C TRP A 332 -13.58 -16.56 -1.41
N LEU A 333 -12.56 -17.26 -0.91
CA LEU A 333 -11.55 -17.92 -1.76
C LEU A 333 -12.15 -19.02 -2.65
N GLN A 334 -13.21 -19.68 -2.18
CA GLN A 334 -13.90 -20.74 -2.91
C GLN A 334 -14.89 -20.19 -3.95
N ASP A 335 -15.61 -19.10 -3.63
CA ASP A 335 -16.75 -18.62 -4.42
C ASP A 335 -16.42 -17.43 -5.34
N ALA A 336 -15.31 -16.72 -5.08
CA ALA A 336 -14.96 -15.50 -5.79
C ALA A 336 -14.73 -15.74 -7.29
N ALA A 337 -15.59 -15.14 -8.12
CA ALA A 337 -15.48 -15.19 -9.58
C ALA A 337 -14.23 -14.45 -10.09
N ASP A 338 -13.75 -14.87 -11.26
CA ASP A 338 -12.63 -14.21 -11.94
C ASP A 338 -13.05 -12.91 -12.60
N VAL A 339 -12.32 -11.85 -12.27
CA VAL A 339 -12.48 -10.52 -12.87
C VAL A 339 -11.08 -10.01 -13.22
N PRO A 340 -10.62 -10.18 -14.48
CA PRO A 340 -9.28 -9.77 -14.87
C PRO A 340 -9.17 -8.25 -14.92
N ALA A 341 -8.22 -7.69 -14.18
CA ALA A 341 -7.91 -6.27 -14.23
C ALA A 341 -7.09 -5.92 -15.48
N GLY A 342 -6.38 -6.89 -16.06
CA GLY A 342 -5.48 -6.68 -17.20
C GLY A 342 -4.25 -5.84 -16.83
N LEU A 343 -3.74 -6.03 -15.62
CA LEU A 343 -2.57 -5.32 -15.07
C LEU A 343 -1.39 -6.27 -14.73
N ASP A 344 -1.44 -7.56 -15.08
CA ASP A 344 -0.38 -8.52 -14.76
C ASP A 344 1.02 -8.07 -15.19
N ALA A 345 1.14 -7.53 -16.41
CA ALA A 345 2.41 -7.03 -16.94
C ALA A 345 2.98 -5.81 -16.19
N GLU A 346 2.19 -5.16 -15.33
CA GLU A 346 2.64 -4.06 -14.45
C GLU A 346 3.29 -4.59 -13.16
N PHE A 347 3.01 -5.84 -12.77
CA PHE A 347 3.61 -6.52 -11.61
C PHE A 347 4.88 -7.31 -11.96
N GLU A 348 5.19 -7.48 -13.25
CA GLU A 348 6.45 -8.06 -13.70
C GLU A 348 7.60 -7.05 -13.59
N LEU A 349 8.51 -7.28 -12.64
CA LEU A 349 9.65 -6.40 -12.40
C LEU A 349 11.01 -7.03 -12.81
N PRO A 350 11.97 -6.21 -13.28
CA PRO A 350 11.87 -4.77 -13.54
C PRO A 350 10.94 -4.43 -14.70
N LEU A 351 10.39 -3.21 -14.71
CA LEU A 351 9.44 -2.75 -15.71
C LEU A 351 9.98 -2.98 -17.13
N ARG A 352 9.26 -3.80 -17.89
CA ARG A 352 9.56 -4.11 -19.30
C ARG A 352 8.96 -3.07 -20.25
N GLN A 353 7.90 -2.40 -19.80
CA GLN A 353 7.10 -1.49 -20.59
C GLN A 353 7.77 -0.11 -20.72
N ARG A 354 7.56 0.54 -21.87
CA ARG A 354 7.97 1.93 -22.09
C ARG A 354 6.74 2.84 -22.07
N TYR A 355 6.88 3.98 -21.41
CA TYR A 355 5.82 4.98 -21.31
C TYR A 355 6.13 6.19 -22.21
N PRO A 356 5.11 6.94 -22.64
CA PRO A 356 5.32 8.16 -23.41
C PRO A 356 6.19 9.18 -22.68
N GLY A 357 6.93 10.00 -23.42
CA GLY A 357 7.67 11.12 -22.85
C GLY A 357 6.75 12.24 -22.37
N THR A 358 7.21 13.08 -21.43
CA THR A 358 6.44 14.17 -20.80
C THR A 358 5.65 15.06 -21.78
N ARG A 359 6.19 15.29 -22.99
CA ARG A 359 5.54 16.11 -24.04
C ARG A 359 4.22 15.52 -24.56
N TRP A 360 4.08 14.19 -24.57
CA TRP A 360 2.84 13.50 -24.96
C TRP A 360 1.69 13.73 -23.97
N TYR A 361 2.00 14.06 -22.71
CA TYR A 361 0.99 14.36 -21.69
C TYR A 361 0.38 15.76 -21.82
N GLY A 362 0.94 16.63 -22.68
CA GLY A 362 0.35 17.90 -23.15
C GLY A 362 -0.44 18.72 -22.11
N LEU A 363 -1.63 19.20 -22.51
CA LEU A 363 -2.63 19.84 -21.65
C LEU A 363 -3.40 18.83 -20.77
N ARG A 364 -3.24 17.51 -20.98
CA ARG A 364 -3.95 16.48 -20.18
C ARG A 364 -3.51 16.46 -18.73
N VAL A 365 -2.28 16.88 -18.41
CA VAL A 365 -1.84 17.12 -17.02
C VAL A 365 -2.76 18.11 -16.28
N MET A 366 -3.42 19.05 -17.01
CA MET A 366 -4.42 19.98 -16.45
C MET A 366 -5.84 19.41 -16.39
N GLN A 367 -6.20 18.42 -17.22
CA GLN A 367 -7.54 17.80 -17.27
C GLN A 367 -7.71 16.62 -16.29
N GLY A 368 -6.60 16.09 -15.79
CA GLY A 368 -6.56 15.05 -14.77
C GLY A 368 -5.12 14.57 -14.59
N THR A 369 -4.65 14.51 -13.36
CA THR A 369 -3.25 14.12 -13.13
C THR A 369 -3.11 12.59 -13.30
N PRO A 370 -2.09 12.07 -14.03
CA PRO A 370 -1.74 10.64 -14.16
C PRO A 370 -1.35 9.92 -12.86
N TRP A 371 -2.12 10.13 -11.80
CA TRP A 371 -2.00 9.45 -10.52
C TRP A 371 -2.95 8.25 -10.51
N ASP A 372 -4.12 8.35 -11.15
CA ASP A 372 -5.20 7.38 -10.92
C ASP A 372 -5.48 6.44 -12.11
N LEU A 373 -4.97 6.76 -13.31
CA LEU A 373 -5.15 5.95 -14.52
C LEU A 373 -3.80 5.80 -15.25
N PRO A 374 -3.21 4.58 -15.33
CA PRO A 374 -2.15 4.33 -16.29
C PRO A 374 -2.74 4.50 -17.68
N GLU A 375 -2.21 5.44 -18.48
CA GLU A 375 -2.42 5.33 -19.91
C GLU A 375 -1.63 4.11 -20.42
N PRO A 376 -2.21 3.29 -21.32
CA PRO A 376 -1.60 2.03 -21.74
C PRO A 376 -0.18 2.26 -22.28
N PRO A 377 0.74 1.31 -22.05
CA PRO A 377 2.11 1.40 -22.52
C PRO A 377 2.15 1.66 -24.03
N ILE A 378 3.17 2.36 -24.50
CA ILE A 378 3.44 2.41 -25.93
C ILE A 378 3.71 0.97 -26.35
N ARG A 379 2.79 0.35 -27.11
CA ARG A 379 3.05 -0.95 -27.73
C ARG A 379 4.37 -0.81 -28.46
N SER A 380 5.39 -1.56 -28.06
CA SER A 380 6.59 -1.70 -28.87
C SER A 380 6.14 -2.16 -30.24
N GLU A 381 6.49 -1.41 -31.29
CA GLU A 381 6.37 -1.95 -32.65
C GLU A 381 7.05 -3.32 -32.66
N PRO A 382 6.48 -4.33 -33.34
CA PRO A 382 7.15 -5.60 -33.48
C PRO A 382 8.52 -5.34 -34.08
N VAL A 383 9.57 -5.85 -33.42
CA VAL A 383 10.93 -5.87 -33.96
C VAL A 383 10.81 -6.48 -35.35
N ARG A 384 11.07 -5.68 -36.39
CA ARG A 384 11.12 -6.22 -37.75
C ARG A 384 12.21 -7.29 -37.74
N PRO A 385 11.93 -8.53 -38.15
CA PRO A 385 13.00 -9.49 -38.36
C PRO A 385 13.95 -8.91 -39.41
N GLU A 386 15.26 -8.99 -39.11
CA GLU A 386 16.34 -8.63 -40.04
C GLU A 386 16.31 -9.48 -41.31
#